data_AF-A0A2D9JJ01-F1
#
_entry.id   AF-A0A2D9JJ01-F1
#
_cell.length_a   1.000
_cell.length_b   1.000
_cell.length_c   1.000
_cell.angle_alpha   90.00
_cell.angle_beta   90.00
_cell.angle_gamma   90.00
#
_symmetry.space_group_name_H-M   'P 1'
#
loop_
_entity.id
_entity.type
_entity.pdbx_description
1 polymer ?
#
loop_
_entity_poly.entity_id
_entity_poly.type
_entity_poly.pdbx_seq_one_letter_code
_entity_poly.pdbx_strand_id
1 'polypeptide(L)'
;YDRIESGGVSDTSGALPLVSIELSNVIVRGQITMLRMDVAAELQLLWENGLLAVSRRMIEMGGALQPPHPSSGSVRLSLEQLTAITPKGLLQMRMGVSAPYPVEIERRAEECVFVVDTGIPHIELTGIPRVDRDEIWVRLRGSGNAYDTDTALDDPMLLIRDELGQTRLTTMSDILEILENPPPWMNERPPRWTVRWTEQLPESTPSSRWSPRDFRQDGSVVGGFQERSLPRMPMERTFDFPPTP
;
A
#
# COMPACT_ATOMS: atom_id res chain seq x y z
N TYR A 1 53.11 -9.86 -26.62
CA TYR A 1 52.24 -10.48 -25.60
C TYR A 1 51.39 -9.38 -25.02
N ASP A 2 50.30 -9.04 -25.71
CA ASP A 2 49.33 -8.05 -25.24
C ASP A 2 48.37 -8.70 -24.25
N ARG A 3 48.22 -8.05 -23.10
CA ARG A 3 47.34 -8.44 -22.01
C ARG A 3 46.01 -7.72 -22.25
N ILE A 4 45.01 -8.44 -22.73
CA ILE A 4 43.63 -7.94 -22.77
C ILE A 4 43.13 -7.93 -21.32
N GLU A 5 42.91 -6.74 -20.78
CA GLU A 5 42.14 -6.54 -19.57
C GLU A 5 40.70 -6.99 -19.84
N SER A 6 40.30 -8.11 -19.23
CA SER A 6 38.92 -8.56 -19.19
C SER A 6 38.12 -7.56 -18.38
N GLY A 7 37.46 -6.62 -19.07
CA GLY A 7 36.41 -5.79 -18.48
C GLY A 7 35.37 -6.69 -17.82
N GLY A 8 35.16 -6.49 -16.52
CA GLY A 8 34.10 -7.16 -15.78
C GLY A 8 32.76 -6.81 -16.40
N VAL A 9 32.13 -7.78 -17.06
CA VAL A 9 30.71 -7.70 -17.39
C VAL A 9 29.99 -7.72 -16.04
N SER A 10 29.44 -6.59 -15.61
CA SER A 10 28.48 -6.59 -14.51
C SER A 10 27.34 -7.50 -14.94
N ASP A 11 27.19 -8.62 -14.27
CA ASP A 11 26.13 -9.58 -14.54
C ASP A 11 24.79 -8.93 -14.16
N THR A 12 24.14 -8.26 -15.11
CA THR A 12 22.82 -7.63 -14.93
C THR A 12 21.69 -8.65 -14.95
N SER A 13 22.02 -9.95 -14.98
CA SER A 13 21.09 -11.07 -14.84
C SER A 13 20.37 -10.97 -13.49
N GLY A 14 19.05 -10.75 -13.52
CA GLY A 14 18.21 -10.66 -12.32
C GLY A 14 18.14 -9.28 -11.63
N ALA A 15 18.73 -8.24 -12.23
CA ALA A 15 18.56 -6.87 -11.75
C ALA A 15 17.15 -6.34 -12.12
N LEU A 16 16.43 -5.80 -11.14
CA LEU A 16 15.14 -5.17 -11.37
C LEU A 16 15.35 -3.73 -11.88
N PRO A 17 14.49 -3.21 -12.77
CA PRO A 17 14.54 -1.81 -13.14
C PRO A 17 14.24 -0.94 -11.91
N LEU A 18 15.08 0.07 -11.65
CA LEU A 18 14.88 1.02 -10.56
C LEU A 18 13.84 2.08 -10.96
N VAL A 19 12.82 2.25 -10.13
CA VAL A 19 11.82 3.31 -10.22
C VAL A 19 11.79 4.03 -8.89
N SER A 20 12.14 5.32 -8.88
CA SER A 20 12.09 6.16 -7.68
C SER A 20 11.05 7.25 -7.86
N ILE A 21 10.13 7.38 -6.90
CA ILE A 21 9.06 8.36 -6.90
C ILE A 21 9.07 9.06 -5.53
N GLU A 22 9.09 10.38 -5.55
CA GLU A 22 8.99 11.21 -4.35
C GLU A 22 7.81 12.16 -4.48
N LEU A 23 6.95 12.17 -3.46
CA LEU A 23 5.74 12.99 -3.40
C LEU A 23 5.71 13.72 -2.06
N SER A 24 5.49 15.03 -2.09
CA SER A 24 5.34 15.87 -0.89
C SER A 24 4.15 16.80 -1.06
N ASN A 25 3.24 16.80 -0.09
CA ASN A 25 2.02 17.62 -0.13
C ASN A 25 1.19 17.35 -1.41
N VAL A 26 0.93 16.08 -1.69
CA VAL A 26 0.28 15.65 -2.94
C VAL A 26 -1.10 15.07 -2.69
N ILE A 27 -2.03 15.40 -3.58
CA ILE A 27 -3.33 14.73 -3.67
C ILE A 27 -3.36 13.92 -4.98
N VAL A 28 -3.48 12.60 -4.85
CA VAL A 28 -3.79 11.70 -5.98
C VAL A 28 -5.21 11.20 -5.78
N ARG A 29 -6.10 11.49 -6.73
CA ARG A 29 -7.49 11.01 -6.64
C ARG A 29 -8.06 10.64 -7.99
N GLY A 30 -9.00 9.72 -8.01
CA GLY A 30 -9.74 9.38 -9.23
C GLY A 30 -10.16 7.92 -9.33
N GLN A 31 -10.79 7.59 -10.45
CA GLN A 31 -11.25 6.23 -10.75
C GLN A 31 -10.10 5.39 -11.34
N ILE A 32 -9.03 5.20 -10.57
CA ILE A 32 -7.75 4.66 -11.04
C ILE A 32 -7.15 3.66 -10.04
N THR A 33 -6.12 2.93 -10.48
CA THR A 33 -5.03 2.43 -9.62
C THR A 33 -3.89 3.43 -9.75
N MET A 34 -3.25 3.85 -8.65
CA MET A 34 -2.23 4.91 -8.72
C MET A 34 -1.00 4.47 -9.52
N LEU A 35 -0.43 3.31 -9.21
CA LEU A 35 0.73 2.77 -9.89
C LEU A 35 0.44 1.35 -10.38
N ARG A 36 0.71 1.10 -11.67
CA ARG A 36 0.60 -0.23 -12.27
C ARG A 36 1.92 -0.62 -12.93
N MET A 37 2.40 -1.82 -12.63
CA MET A 37 3.62 -2.38 -13.20
C MET A 37 3.35 -3.81 -13.69
N ASP A 38 3.37 -4.07 -14.99
CA ASP A 38 3.06 -5.43 -15.48
C ASP A 38 4.15 -6.46 -15.10
N VAL A 39 5.37 -5.98 -14.81
CA VAL A 39 6.51 -6.73 -14.27
C VAL A 39 7.06 -5.96 -13.07
N ALA A 40 7.56 -6.67 -12.06
CA ALA A 40 8.16 -6.07 -10.89
C ALA A 40 9.36 -5.19 -11.21
N ALA A 41 9.51 -4.15 -10.41
CA ALA A 41 10.60 -3.19 -10.43
C ALA A 41 11.15 -3.04 -9.01
N GLU A 42 12.39 -2.58 -8.88
CA GLU A 42 12.88 -2.03 -7.62
C GLU A 42 12.19 -0.66 -7.45
N LEU A 43 11.05 -0.65 -6.77
CA LEU A 43 10.27 0.56 -6.53
C LEU A 43 10.72 1.20 -5.22
N GLN A 44 11.09 2.47 -5.26
CA GLN A 44 11.30 3.30 -4.09
C GLN A 44 10.27 4.43 -4.12
N LEU A 45 9.22 4.32 -3.30
CA LEU A 45 8.19 5.35 -3.17
C LEU A 45 8.34 6.04 -1.82
N LEU A 46 8.69 7.32 -1.85
CA LEU A 46 8.63 8.21 -0.70
C LEU A 46 7.41 9.12 -0.85
N TRP A 47 6.52 9.11 0.15
CA TRP A 47 5.38 10.01 0.17
C TRP A 47 5.21 10.63 1.55
N GLU A 48 5.47 11.93 1.63
CA GLU A 48 5.26 12.75 2.82
C GLU A 48 4.01 13.63 2.64
N ASN A 49 3.13 13.60 3.62
CA ASN A 49 1.90 14.38 3.70
C ASN A 49 1.03 14.29 2.43
N GLY A 50 0.10 13.34 2.39
CA GLY A 50 -0.66 13.07 1.18
C GLY A 50 -2.09 12.59 1.38
N LEU A 51 -2.90 12.85 0.35
CA LEU A 51 -4.19 12.21 0.19
C LEU A 51 -4.15 11.32 -1.06
N LEU A 52 -4.33 10.02 -0.87
CA LEU A 52 -4.62 9.07 -1.94
C LEU A 52 -6.09 8.68 -1.85
N ALA A 53 -6.92 9.14 -2.79
CA ALA A 53 -8.35 8.78 -2.86
C ALA A 53 -8.67 8.16 -4.22
N VAL A 54 -8.47 6.84 -4.34
CA VAL A 54 -8.63 6.12 -5.61
C VAL A 54 -9.74 5.08 -5.52
N SER A 55 -10.25 4.59 -6.67
CA SER A 55 -11.32 3.59 -6.67
C SER A 55 -10.82 2.14 -6.64
N ARG A 56 -9.51 1.94 -6.80
CA ARG A 56 -8.87 0.62 -6.81
C ARG A 56 -7.79 0.55 -5.74
N ARG A 57 -6.53 0.45 -6.15
CA ARG A 57 -5.38 0.20 -5.28
C ARG A 57 -4.35 1.31 -5.38
N MET A 58 -3.42 1.38 -4.42
CA MET A 58 -2.23 2.20 -4.59
C MET A 58 -1.31 1.55 -5.63
N ILE A 59 -1.00 0.26 -5.48
CA ILE A 59 -0.08 -0.46 -6.35
C ILE A 59 -0.71 -1.76 -6.86
N GLU A 60 -0.63 -1.98 -8.16
CA GLU A 60 -0.83 -3.29 -8.78
C GLU A 60 0.43 -3.68 -9.55
N MET A 61 0.98 -4.86 -9.27
CA MET A 61 2.19 -5.32 -9.93
C MET A 61 2.21 -6.81 -10.27
N GLY A 62 2.98 -7.16 -11.30
CA GLY A 62 3.38 -8.54 -11.58
C GLY A 62 4.56 -9.00 -10.71
N GLY A 63 4.97 -10.26 -10.89
CA GLY A 63 6.26 -10.75 -10.40
C GLY A 63 7.43 -10.24 -11.25
N ALA A 64 8.64 -10.71 -10.96
CA ALA A 64 9.83 -10.50 -11.77
C ALA A 64 9.97 -11.56 -12.88
N LEU A 65 10.66 -11.20 -13.97
CA LEU A 65 10.94 -12.11 -15.10
C LEU A 65 12.00 -13.17 -14.77
N GLN A 66 12.90 -12.84 -13.84
CA GLN A 66 14.00 -13.70 -13.38
C GLN A 66 13.99 -13.71 -11.86
N PRO A 67 14.56 -14.74 -11.20
CA PRO A 67 14.74 -14.72 -9.76
C PRO A 67 15.50 -13.44 -9.37
N PRO A 68 14.94 -12.60 -8.49
CA PRO A 68 15.64 -11.41 -8.03
C PRO A 68 16.95 -11.83 -7.37
N HIS A 69 18.05 -11.17 -7.74
CA HIS A 69 19.31 -11.37 -7.03
C HIS A 69 19.13 -10.98 -5.55
N PRO A 70 19.78 -11.62 -4.57
CA PRO A 70 19.68 -11.22 -3.16
C PRO A 70 20.08 -9.76 -2.88
N SER A 71 20.83 -9.14 -3.78
CA SER A 71 21.18 -7.71 -3.74
C SER A 71 20.29 -6.83 -4.62
N SER A 72 19.39 -7.39 -5.42
CA SER A 72 18.38 -6.62 -6.16
C SER A 72 17.47 -5.95 -5.13
N GLY A 73 17.11 -4.69 -5.33
CA GLY A 73 16.27 -4.01 -4.37
C GLY A 73 14.85 -4.55 -4.33
N SER A 74 14.17 -4.21 -3.23
CA SER A 74 12.79 -4.57 -2.94
C SER A 74 11.83 -3.46 -3.38
N VAL A 75 10.53 -3.75 -3.34
CA VAL A 75 9.52 -2.68 -3.34
C VAL A 75 9.54 -2.02 -1.97
N ARG A 76 10.06 -0.80 -1.88
CA ARG A 76 10.17 -0.01 -0.66
C ARG A 76 9.21 1.16 -0.69
N LEU A 77 8.32 1.20 0.29
CA LEU A 77 7.36 2.28 0.49
C LEU A 77 7.69 2.97 1.82
N SER A 78 7.96 4.28 1.76
CA SER A 78 8.13 5.13 2.93
C SER A 78 7.02 6.17 2.92
N LEU A 79 6.04 5.99 3.82
CA LEU A 79 4.83 6.78 3.86
C LEU A 79 4.78 7.54 5.20
N GLU A 80 4.55 8.84 5.16
CA GLU A 80 4.41 9.66 6.35
C GLU A 80 3.19 10.57 6.19
N GLN A 81 2.30 10.58 7.19
CA GLN A 81 1.12 11.45 7.18
C GLN A 81 0.29 11.31 5.90
N LEU A 82 0.07 10.06 5.47
CA LEU A 82 -0.73 9.72 4.31
C LEU A 82 -2.11 9.26 4.76
N THR A 83 -3.19 9.80 4.17
CA THR A 83 -4.50 9.15 4.19
C THR A 83 -4.72 8.45 2.85
N ALA A 84 -4.85 7.13 2.87
CA ALA A 84 -5.01 6.29 1.69
C ALA A 84 -6.35 5.55 1.71
N ILE A 85 -7.18 5.85 0.72
CA ILE A 85 -8.46 5.23 0.46
C ILE A 85 -8.29 4.42 -0.82
N THR A 86 -8.17 3.12 -0.60
CA THR A 86 -7.90 2.12 -1.62
C THR A 86 -8.91 0.99 -1.46
N PRO A 87 -10.15 1.15 -1.96
CA PRO A 87 -11.25 0.20 -1.77
C PRO A 87 -10.89 -1.24 -2.13
N LYS A 88 -9.95 -1.44 -3.06
CA LYS A 88 -9.49 -2.76 -3.50
C LYS A 88 -8.19 -3.21 -2.85
N GLY A 89 -7.74 -2.58 -1.76
CA GLY A 89 -6.51 -2.92 -1.05
C GLY A 89 -5.34 -2.01 -1.43
N LEU A 90 -4.34 -1.91 -0.58
CA LEU A 90 -3.19 -1.03 -0.78
C LEU A 90 -2.31 -1.54 -1.93
N LEU A 91 -1.92 -2.82 -1.89
CA LEU A 91 -0.98 -3.42 -2.84
C LEU A 91 -1.46 -4.80 -3.29
N GLN A 92 -1.33 -5.08 -4.59
CA GLN A 92 -1.45 -6.43 -5.14
C GLN A 92 -0.19 -6.82 -5.93
N MET A 93 0.34 -8.01 -5.67
CA MET A 93 1.30 -8.69 -6.56
C MET A 93 0.67 -9.95 -7.14
N ARG A 94 0.71 -10.10 -8.47
CA ARG A 94 0.23 -11.29 -9.16
C ARG A 94 1.34 -11.91 -9.99
N MET A 95 1.81 -13.06 -9.55
CA MET A 95 2.75 -13.87 -10.32
C MET A 95 2.00 -14.55 -11.45
N GLY A 96 2.62 -14.57 -12.62
CA GLY A 96 2.08 -15.18 -13.82
C GLY A 96 3.14 -16.00 -14.54
N VAL A 97 2.74 -16.71 -15.60
CA VAL A 97 3.64 -17.60 -16.35
C VAL A 97 4.89 -16.87 -16.85
N SER A 98 4.74 -15.62 -17.29
CA SER A 98 5.86 -14.81 -17.82
C SER A 98 6.69 -14.12 -16.73
N ALA A 99 6.14 -13.97 -15.52
CA ALA A 99 6.78 -13.27 -14.41
C ALA A 99 6.47 -13.99 -13.09
N PRO A 100 7.05 -15.20 -12.89
CA PRO A 100 6.64 -16.10 -11.82
C PRO A 100 7.33 -15.80 -10.48
N TYR A 101 8.35 -14.95 -10.48
CA TYR A 101 9.19 -14.76 -9.31
C TYR A 101 8.64 -13.64 -8.42
N PRO A 102 8.34 -13.91 -7.14
CA PRO A 102 7.91 -12.87 -6.21
C PRO A 102 9.05 -11.88 -5.91
N VAL A 103 8.69 -10.68 -5.45
CA VAL A 103 9.63 -9.65 -4.99
C VAL A 103 9.25 -9.23 -3.58
N GLU A 104 10.24 -9.01 -2.72
CA GLU A 104 9.99 -8.55 -1.36
C GLU A 104 9.38 -7.13 -1.35
N ILE A 105 8.45 -6.92 -0.41
CA ILE A 105 7.81 -5.63 -0.14
C ILE A 105 8.18 -5.19 1.27
N GLU A 106 8.72 -4.00 1.40
CA GLU A 106 8.93 -3.31 2.67
C GLU A 106 8.11 -2.04 2.69
N ARG A 107 7.22 -1.90 3.66
CA ARG A 107 6.47 -0.67 3.91
C ARG A 107 6.81 -0.15 5.29
N ARG A 108 7.41 1.05 5.33
CA ARG A 108 7.47 1.90 6.53
C ARG A 108 6.36 2.93 6.44
N ALA A 109 5.52 3.02 7.47
CA ALA A 109 4.46 4.01 7.55
C ALA A 109 4.41 4.69 8.92
N GLU A 110 4.34 6.02 8.93
CA GLU A 110 4.27 6.83 10.14
C GLU A 110 3.05 7.75 10.10
N GLU A 111 2.24 7.70 11.16
CA GLU A 111 1.01 8.49 11.31
C GLU A 111 0.12 8.45 10.05
N CYS A 112 0.00 7.29 9.40
CA CYS A 112 -0.83 7.13 8.20
C CYS A 112 -2.23 6.61 8.56
N VAL A 113 -3.20 6.81 7.67
CA VAL A 113 -4.55 6.27 7.75
C VAL A 113 -4.83 5.43 6.50
N PHE A 114 -5.20 4.17 6.68
CA PHE A 114 -5.51 3.25 5.58
C PHE A 114 -6.97 2.83 5.63
N VAL A 115 -7.66 2.98 4.52
CA VAL A 115 -9.08 2.64 4.34
C VAL A 115 -9.21 1.72 3.13
N VAL A 116 -9.81 0.55 3.34
CA VAL A 116 -10.12 -0.46 2.31
C VAL A 116 -11.59 -0.86 2.46
N ASP A 117 -12.20 -1.48 1.44
CA ASP A 117 -13.54 -2.04 1.62
C ASP A 117 -13.48 -3.24 2.59
N THR A 118 -14.55 -3.48 3.35
CA THR A 118 -14.66 -4.64 4.25
C THR A 118 -14.34 -5.96 3.55
N GLY A 119 -13.57 -6.81 4.21
CA GLY A 119 -13.14 -8.12 3.70
C GLY A 119 -12.04 -8.07 2.63
N ILE A 120 -11.55 -6.88 2.27
CA ILE A 120 -10.48 -6.73 1.28
C ILE A 120 -9.11 -6.66 1.95
N PRO A 121 -8.12 -7.48 1.53
CA PRO A 121 -6.80 -7.44 2.13
C PRO A 121 -6.07 -6.15 1.80
N HIS A 122 -5.37 -5.58 2.79
CA HIS A 122 -4.45 -4.46 2.53
C HIS A 122 -3.36 -4.88 1.55
N ILE A 123 -2.78 -6.06 1.72
CA ILE A 123 -1.74 -6.60 0.84
C ILE A 123 -2.14 -7.99 0.36
N GLU A 124 -2.10 -8.20 -0.95
CA GLU A 124 -2.44 -9.47 -1.58
C GLU A 124 -1.32 -9.95 -2.50
N LEU A 125 -0.82 -11.16 -2.27
CA LEU A 125 0.14 -11.85 -3.15
C LEU A 125 -0.52 -13.10 -3.70
N THR A 126 -0.62 -13.24 -5.03
CA THR A 126 -1.27 -14.39 -5.67
C THR A 126 -0.36 -15.04 -6.70
N GLY A 127 -0.30 -16.37 -6.69
CA GLY A 127 0.53 -17.17 -7.58
C GLY A 127 1.94 -17.43 -7.04
N ILE A 128 2.15 -17.30 -5.72
CA ILE A 128 3.46 -17.62 -5.11
C ILE A 128 3.76 -19.10 -5.36
N PRO A 129 4.98 -19.48 -5.79
CA PRO A 129 5.39 -20.88 -5.85
C PRO A 129 5.14 -21.57 -4.51
N ARG A 130 4.66 -22.81 -4.51
CA ARG A 130 4.27 -23.47 -3.24
C ARG A 130 5.40 -23.54 -2.21
N VAL A 131 6.63 -23.72 -2.68
CA VAL A 131 7.85 -23.78 -1.84
C VAL A 131 8.14 -22.46 -1.12
N ASP A 132 7.66 -21.35 -1.69
CA ASP A 132 7.92 -19.99 -1.25
C ASP A 132 6.78 -19.42 -0.38
N ARG A 133 5.65 -20.13 -0.26
CA ARG A 133 4.42 -19.62 0.40
C ARG A 133 4.64 -19.18 1.86
N ASP A 134 5.52 -19.89 2.55
CA ASP A 134 5.77 -19.70 3.98
C ASP A 134 6.95 -18.76 4.23
N GLU A 135 7.57 -18.21 3.17
CA GLU A 135 8.59 -17.17 3.27
C GLU A 135 8.00 -15.79 3.65
N ILE A 136 8.90 -14.89 4.06
CA ILE A 136 8.57 -13.52 4.46
C ILE A 136 8.70 -12.59 3.26
N TRP A 137 7.61 -12.44 2.51
CA TRP A 137 7.55 -11.54 1.34
C TRP A 137 7.23 -10.09 1.68
N VAL A 138 6.66 -9.85 2.85
CA VAL A 138 6.19 -8.54 3.28
C VAL A 138 6.90 -8.17 4.58
N ARG A 139 7.26 -6.90 4.75
CA ARG A 139 7.73 -6.35 6.02
C ARG A 139 7.03 -5.02 6.27
N LEU A 140 6.20 -4.96 7.31
CA LEU A 140 5.49 -3.76 7.75
C LEU A 140 6.17 -3.17 8.96
N ARG A 141 6.46 -1.87 8.92
CA ARG A 141 7.16 -1.14 9.98
C ARG A 141 6.55 0.24 10.18
N GLY A 142 6.85 0.83 11.34
CA GLY A 142 6.54 2.22 11.65
C GLY A 142 5.62 2.34 12.87
N SER A 143 4.86 3.42 12.95
CA SER A 143 4.11 3.77 14.17
C SER A 143 2.98 4.74 13.91
N GLY A 144 1.96 4.69 14.78
CA GLY A 144 0.88 5.68 14.78
C GLY A 144 -0.08 5.52 13.61
N ASN A 145 -0.04 4.41 12.87
CA ASN A 145 -0.98 4.24 11.77
C ASN A 145 -2.36 3.83 12.29
N ALA A 146 -3.38 4.21 11.54
CA ALA A 146 -4.75 3.78 11.75
C ALA A 146 -5.27 3.02 10.53
N TYR A 147 -6.06 1.99 10.78
CA TYR A 147 -6.73 1.18 9.80
C TYR A 147 -8.23 1.30 10.08
N ASP A 148 -8.99 1.71 9.08
CA ASP A 148 -10.44 1.78 9.17
C ASP A 148 -11.00 0.39 8.84
N THR A 149 -11.42 -0.32 9.88
CA THR A 149 -11.82 -1.73 9.84
C THR A 149 -13.10 -1.93 10.64
N ASP A 150 -13.83 -3.01 10.37
CA ASP A 150 -14.97 -3.39 11.19
C ASP A 150 -14.56 -3.70 12.64
N THR A 151 -15.47 -3.46 13.57
CA THR A 151 -15.34 -3.70 15.01
C THR A 151 -14.98 -5.13 15.39
N ALA A 152 -15.32 -6.12 14.56
CA ALA A 152 -14.95 -7.52 14.75
C ALA A 152 -13.45 -7.80 14.47
N LEU A 153 -12.77 -6.90 13.74
CA LEU A 153 -11.36 -7.04 13.34
C LEU A 153 -11.07 -8.28 12.49
N ASP A 154 -12.10 -8.81 11.84
CA ASP A 154 -12.01 -9.93 10.90
C ASP A 154 -11.49 -9.51 9.53
N ASP A 155 -11.31 -8.21 9.29
CA ASP A 155 -10.76 -7.73 8.02
C ASP A 155 -9.34 -8.27 7.82
N PRO A 156 -9.01 -8.71 6.59
CA PRO A 156 -7.70 -9.26 6.29
C PRO A 156 -6.64 -8.16 6.19
N MET A 157 -5.50 -8.35 6.84
CA MET A 157 -4.30 -7.53 6.61
C MET A 157 -3.53 -8.05 5.40
N LEU A 158 -3.27 -9.36 5.39
CA LEU A 158 -2.42 -10.03 4.41
C LEU A 158 -3.09 -11.29 3.89
N LEU A 159 -3.17 -11.40 2.57
CA LEU A 159 -3.58 -12.62 1.88
C LEU A 159 -2.45 -13.09 0.96
N ILE A 160 -2.00 -14.32 1.17
CA ILE A 160 -1.10 -15.04 0.26
C ILE A 160 -1.86 -16.20 -0.35
N ARG A 161 -1.84 -16.30 -1.67
CA ARG A 161 -2.37 -17.42 -2.43
C ARG A 161 -1.26 -18.04 -3.28
N ASP A 162 -1.03 -19.32 -3.11
CA ASP A 162 -0.05 -20.04 -3.93
C ASP A 162 -0.58 -20.33 -5.34
N GLU A 163 0.29 -20.85 -6.21
CA GLU A 163 -0.05 -21.23 -7.59
C GLU A 163 -1.13 -22.31 -7.71
N LEU A 164 -1.40 -23.07 -6.64
CA LEU A 164 -2.46 -24.09 -6.56
C LEU A 164 -3.75 -23.55 -5.93
N GLY A 165 -3.77 -22.27 -5.54
CA GLY A 165 -4.92 -21.61 -4.93
C GLY A 165 -5.04 -21.79 -3.42
N GLN A 166 -4.09 -22.46 -2.76
CA GLN A 166 -4.10 -22.55 -1.29
C GLN A 166 -3.78 -21.19 -0.69
N THR A 167 -4.48 -20.87 0.40
CA THR A 167 -4.43 -19.53 1.01
C THR A 167 -3.80 -19.56 2.39
N ARG A 168 -2.98 -18.55 2.66
CA ARG A 168 -2.58 -18.12 4.00
C ARG A 168 -3.12 -16.72 4.23
N LEU A 169 -4.05 -16.60 5.17
CA LEU A 169 -4.69 -15.34 5.55
C LEU A 169 -4.16 -14.91 6.91
N THR A 170 -3.96 -13.60 7.09
CA THR A 170 -3.76 -13.01 8.41
C THR A 170 -4.69 -11.82 8.57
N THR A 171 -5.56 -11.89 9.58
CA THR A 171 -6.54 -10.85 9.92
C THR A 171 -5.97 -9.82 10.89
N MET A 172 -6.71 -8.73 11.13
CA MET A 172 -6.37 -7.78 12.18
C MET A 172 -6.48 -8.41 13.57
N SER A 173 -7.45 -9.30 13.79
CA SER A 173 -7.60 -10.07 15.02
C SER A 173 -6.40 -10.97 15.30
N ASP A 174 -5.88 -11.69 14.30
CA ASP A 174 -4.65 -12.50 14.43
C ASP A 174 -3.48 -11.63 14.91
N ILE A 175 -3.33 -10.42 14.37
CA ILE A 175 -2.25 -9.49 14.76
C ILE A 175 -2.40 -9.05 16.22
N LEU A 176 -3.63 -8.80 16.67
CA LEU A 176 -3.91 -8.39 18.05
C LEU A 176 -3.65 -9.49 19.07
N GLU A 177 -4.08 -10.71 18.79
CA GLU A 177 -3.87 -11.86 19.67
C GLU A 177 -2.38 -12.13 19.88
N ILE A 178 -1.57 -11.75 18.89
CA ILE A 178 -0.15 -12.04 18.83
C ILE A 178 0.70 -10.80 19.20
N LEU A 179 0.14 -9.75 19.83
CA LEU A 179 0.88 -8.55 20.23
C LEU A 179 2.09 -8.83 21.15
N GLU A 180 2.08 -9.92 21.90
CA GLU A 180 3.22 -10.35 22.72
C GLU A 180 4.35 -11.00 21.90
N ASN A 181 4.05 -11.50 20.69
CA ASN A 181 5.00 -12.14 19.79
C ASN A 181 4.65 -11.93 18.31
N PRO A 182 4.60 -10.67 17.84
CA PRO A 182 4.03 -10.32 16.53
C PRO A 182 4.70 -11.11 15.40
N PRO A 183 3.98 -11.41 14.31
CA PRO A 183 4.55 -12.18 13.23
C PRO A 183 5.80 -11.47 12.67
N PRO A 184 6.82 -12.19 12.21
CA PRO A 184 8.13 -11.60 11.87
C PRO A 184 8.08 -10.60 10.70
N TRP A 185 6.97 -10.60 9.95
CA TRP A 185 6.69 -9.65 8.88
C TRP A 185 6.04 -8.35 9.38
N MET A 186 5.55 -8.27 10.62
CA MET A 186 4.88 -7.09 11.18
C MET A 186 5.62 -6.57 12.42
N ASN A 187 6.32 -5.45 12.25
CA ASN A 187 7.03 -4.75 13.31
C ASN A 187 6.57 -3.28 13.40
N GLU A 188 5.26 -3.10 13.33
CA GLU A 188 4.60 -1.81 13.48
C GLU A 188 4.19 -1.62 14.94
N ARG A 189 4.50 -0.47 15.53
CA ARG A 189 4.06 -0.11 16.89
C ARG A 189 2.55 0.10 16.90
N PRO A 190 1.86 -0.32 17.97
CA PRO A 190 0.55 -0.95 17.85
C PRO A 190 -0.40 -0.10 16.99
N PRO A 191 -0.91 -0.70 15.90
CA PRO A 191 -1.82 -0.01 15.01
C PRO A 191 -3.12 0.36 15.72
N ARG A 192 -3.74 1.44 15.27
CA ARG A 192 -5.11 1.79 15.67
C ARG A 192 -6.08 1.12 14.70
N TRP A 193 -7.08 0.44 15.23
CA TRP A 193 -8.07 -0.29 14.43
C TRP A 193 -9.39 0.45 14.25
N THR A 194 -9.38 1.76 14.50
CA THR A 194 -10.57 2.58 14.34
C THR A 194 -10.14 3.97 13.98
N VAL A 195 -10.81 4.55 12.99
CA VAL A 195 -10.69 5.96 12.66
C VAL A 195 -12.00 6.64 13.04
N ARG A 196 -11.92 7.72 13.81
CA ARG A 196 -13.09 8.53 14.17
C ARG A 196 -13.21 9.67 13.17
N TRP A 197 -13.93 9.44 12.09
CA TRP A 197 -14.23 10.48 11.12
C TRP A 197 -15.21 11.51 11.71
N THR A 198 -14.97 12.80 11.46
CA THR A 198 -15.88 13.88 11.87
C THR A 198 -17.24 13.76 11.19
N GLU A 199 -17.24 13.34 9.93
CA GLU A 199 -18.42 13.01 9.15
C GLU A 199 -18.24 11.59 8.59
N GLN A 200 -19.34 10.86 8.42
CA GLN A 200 -19.26 9.55 7.79
C GLN A 200 -18.72 9.68 6.37
N LEU A 201 -17.71 8.86 6.05
CA LEU A 201 -17.13 8.78 4.70
C LEU A 201 -18.23 8.50 3.66
N PRO A 202 -18.44 9.37 2.66
CA PRO A 202 -19.53 9.21 1.69
C PRO A 202 -19.39 7.97 0.79
N GLU A 203 -20.16 6.91 1.05
CA GLU A 203 -20.11 5.64 0.31
C GLU A 203 -20.40 5.77 -1.19
N SER A 204 -21.25 6.73 -1.59
CA SER A 204 -21.68 6.93 -2.98
C SER A 204 -20.86 7.98 -3.74
N THR A 205 -19.91 8.66 -3.08
CA THR A 205 -19.11 9.71 -3.73
C THR A 205 -18.00 9.07 -4.58
N PRO A 206 -17.95 9.34 -5.90
CA PRO A 206 -16.85 8.85 -6.72
C PRO A 206 -15.51 9.41 -6.23
N SER A 207 -14.47 8.58 -6.15
CA SER A 207 -13.10 8.93 -5.72
C SER A 207 -12.55 10.23 -6.33
N SER A 208 -12.95 10.57 -7.56
CA SER A 208 -12.59 11.81 -8.26
C SER A 208 -13.22 13.10 -7.71
N ARG A 209 -14.18 13.00 -6.78
CA ARG A 209 -14.90 14.13 -6.16
C ARG A 209 -14.55 14.33 -4.69
N TRP A 210 -13.70 13.48 -4.13
CA TRP A 210 -13.24 13.61 -2.76
C TRP A 210 -12.30 14.81 -2.63
N SER A 211 -12.37 15.43 -1.46
CA SER A 211 -11.58 16.57 -1.04
C SER A 211 -10.96 16.27 0.32
N PRO A 212 -9.86 16.96 0.70
CA PRO A 212 -9.28 16.81 2.03
C PRO A 212 -10.27 17.01 3.19
N ARG A 213 -11.29 17.86 3.04
CA ARG A 213 -12.29 18.12 4.10
C ARG A 213 -13.12 16.90 4.46
N ASP A 214 -13.34 16.01 3.49
CA ASP A 214 -14.15 14.80 3.67
C ASP A 214 -13.46 13.77 4.59
N PHE A 215 -12.18 13.96 4.91
CA PHE A 215 -11.35 13.05 5.72
C PHE A 215 -10.93 13.66 7.05
N ARG A 216 -11.69 14.62 7.55
CA ARG A 216 -11.46 15.17 8.89
C ARG A 216 -11.78 14.11 9.95
N GLN A 217 -10.99 14.14 11.01
CA GLN A 217 -11.08 13.19 12.11
C GLN A 217 -11.32 13.94 13.42
N ASP A 218 -12.07 13.30 14.30
CA ASP A 218 -12.31 13.75 15.67
C ASP A 218 -11.41 13.00 16.65
N GLY A 219 -10.92 13.69 17.68
CA GLY A 219 -10.16 13.10 18.76
C GLY A 219 -8.89 13.87 19.12
N SER A 220 -8.18 13.37 20.14
CA SER A 220 -6.94 13.98 20.62
C SER A 220 -5.70 13.53 19.85
N VAL A 221 -5.77 12.39 19.14
CA VAL A 221 -4.68 11.85 18.32
C VAL A 221 -5.25 11.46 16.97
N VAL A 222 -4.94 12.23 15.93
CA VAL A 222 -5.35 11.99 14.54
C VAL A 222 -4.12 11.75 13.69
N GLY A 223 -4.20 10.76 12.80
CA GLY A 223 -3.17 10.50 11.79
C GLY A 223 -3.59 11.04 10.43
N GLY A 224 -2.80 10.75 9.41
CA GLY A 224 -3.04 11.12 8.03
C GLY A 224 -2.46 12.48 7.69
N PHE A 225 -2.94 13.07 6.60
CA PHE A 225 -2.39 14.31 6.06
C PHE A 225 -2.71 15.54 6.91
N GLN A 226 -1.86 16.55 6.76
CA GLN A 226 -2.04 17.91 7.21
C GLN A 226 -2.80 18.73 6.16
N GLU A 227 -4.11 18.93 6.36
CA GLU A 227 -5.01 19.58 5.39
C GLU A 227 -4.49 20.95 4.90
N ARG A 228 -3.89 21.75 5.81
CA ARG A 228 -3.42 23.11 5.51
C ARG A 228 -2.22 23.15 4.57
N SER A 229 -1.45 22.06 4.52
CA SER A 229 -0.22 21.95 3.72
C SER A 229 -0.50 21.36 2.33
N LEU A 230 -1.66 20.73 2.14
CA LEU A 230 -2.07 20.20 0.84
C LEU A 230 -2.46 21.31 -0.16
N PRO A 231 -2.32 21.05 -1.47
CA PRO A 231 -2.73 21.98 -2.51
C PRO A 231 -4.24 22.22 -2.46
N ARG A 232 -4.63 23.46 -2.75
CA ARG A 232 -6.05 23.80 -2.88
C ARG A 232 -6.63 23.12 -4.12
N MET A 233 -7.72 22.39 -3.93
CA MET A 233 -8.39 21.72 -5.02
C MET A 233 -9.13 22.73 -5.89
N PRO A 234 -8.93 22.70 -7.23
CA PRO A 234 -9.82 23.43 -8.13
C PRO A 234 -11.21 22.79 -8.02
N MET A 235 -12.20 23.59 -7.61
CA MET A 235 -13.59 23.20 -7.29
C MET A 235 -13.82 22.67 -5.86
N GLU A 236 -14.00 23.58 -4.90
CA GLU A 236 -14.94 23.33 -3.80
C GLU A 236 -16.32 23.13 -4.42
N ARG A 237 -17.11 22.12 -4.00
CA ARG A 237 -18.47 21.84 -4.51
C ARG A 237 -19.31 23.13 -4.45
N THR A 238 -19.42 23.86 -5.57
CA THR A 238 -20.16 25.13 -5.64
C THR A 238 -21.65 24.91 -5.96
N PHE A 239 -22.12 23.67 -6.04
CA PHE A 239 -23.50 23.37 -6.38
C PHE A 239 -24.00 22.22 -5.52
N ASP A 240 -24.67 22.57 -4.42
CA ASP A 240 -25.75 21.77 -3.79
C ASP A 240 -26.48 22.64 -2.75
N PHE A 241 -27.09 23.73 -3.21
CA PHE A 241 -28.29 24.29 -2.57
C PHE A 241 -29.18 24.87 -3.66
N PRO A 242 -30.37 24.33 -3.95
CA PRO A 242 -31.41 25.17 -4.53
C PRO A 242 -31.83 26.18 -3.45
N PRO A 243 -32.13 27.45 -3.80
CA PRO A 243 -32.84 28.31 -2.86
C PRO A 243 -34.22 27.69 -2.67
N THR A 244 -34.52 27.23 -1.46
CA THR A 244 -35.89 26.93 -1.06
C THR A 244 -36.72 28.22 -1.17
N PRO A 245 -37.92 28.18 -1.77
CA PRO A 245 -38.85 29.31 -1.71
C PRO A 245 -39.36 29.57 -0.29
#